data_AF-A0A533ZRN9-F1
#
_entry.id   AF-A0A533ZRN9-F1
#
_cell.length_a   1.000
_cell.length_b   1.000
_cell.length_c   1.000
_cell.angle_alpha   90.00
_cell.angle_beta   90.00
_cell.angle_gamma   90.00
#
_symmetry.space_group_name_H-M   'P 1'
#
loop_
_entity.id
_entity.type
_entity.pdbx_description
1 polymer ?
#
loop_
_entity_poly.entity_id
_entity_poly.type
_entity_poly.pdbx_seq_one_letter_code
_entity_poly.pdbx_strand_id
1 'polypeptide(L)'
;MAKPVASFTALVACLSLLVLLAACSGRKLSTSAQDQALVPGTPKKAKVESPPPPPKEETVAPEPAPPPAPVAPGPGPLVLSDVYFDYDQFVLRSDAKTALEGNARRLKAENGAVLIEGHCDERGTVAYNLVLGERRARMVERYLKDLGIASSRLAGCAGKGEVVTLDIRTTPPATEAMAKTSDGVRVAVAAFDDARPETKRLGTRTHLWGGETYFDLTGGKPADVVPLVIAEYLKQKGWRAEVANAGGASGAGSPDVLLTGKLLDMSVNAKSRVFSTKITATTKMAIQAKNTADDSVVRMTLNGEGSQSVFWFEPEDAQSLLNVILTDSLEKLLTTTKVENNVLRLK
;
A
#
# COMPACT_ATOMS: atom_id res chain seq x y z
N MET A 1 -30.64 32.72 58.98
CA MET A 1 -31.77 31.77 59.09
C MET A 1 -32.92 32.28 58.23
N ALA A 2 -33.42 31.41 57.35
CA ALA A 2 -34.56 31.47 56.43
C ALA A 2 -35.38 32.78 56.28
N LYS A 3 -35.55 33.22 55.02
CA LYS A 3 -36.81 33.76 54.46
C LYS A 3 -36.92 33.50 52.93
N PRO A 4 -38.13 33.47 52.36
CA PRO A 4 -38.48 32.66 51.17
C PRO A 4 -38.89 33.47 49.91
N VAL A 5 -38.90 32.75 48.77
CA VAL A 5 -39.86 32.73 47.64
C VAL A 5 -40.19 34.01 46.86
N ALA A 6 -39.91 33.98 45.54
CA ALA A 6 -40.72 34.50 44.42
C ALA A 6 -40.18 33.87 43.11
N SER A 7 -40.80 32.84 42.52
CA SER A 7 -41.88 32.89 41.51
C SER A 7 -41.66 33.92 40.39
N PHE A 8 -41.28 33.45 39.19
CA PHE A 8 -41.43 34.21 37.94
C PHE A 8 -42.01 33.30 36.86
N THR A 9 -43.12 33.78 36.33
CA THR A 9 -44.01 33.24 35.31
C THR A 9 -43.53 33.49 33.87
N ALA A 10 -44.03 32.66 32.94
CA ALA A 10 -44.35 32.89 31.51
C ALA A 10 -43.56 31.97 30.54
N LEU A 11 -44.12 30.96 29.84
CA LEU A 11 -45.30 30.81 28.96
C LEU A 11 -44.93 30.93 27.45
N VAL A 12 -45.02 29.79 26.72
CA VAL A 12 -45.42 29.60 25.28
C VAL A 12 -44.38 30.09 24.23
N ALA A 13 -44.05 29.40 23.12
CA ALA A 13 -44.89 28.69 22.14
C ALA A 13 -44.10 27.68 21.27
N CYS A 14 -44.75 26.55 20.94
CA CYS A 14 -44.48 25.76 19.74
C CYS A 14 -44.94 26.51 18.48
N LEU A 15 -44.13 26.55 17.42
CA LEU A 15 -44.65 26.61 16.06
C LEU A 15 -43.65 26.05 15.04
N SER A 16 -44.07 24.98 14.37
CA SER A 16 -43.50 24.39 13.17
C SER A 16 -43.90 25.19 11.92
N LEU A 17 -42.97 25.51 11.00
CA LEU A 17 -43.28 25.67 9.57
C LEU A 17 -42.05 25.55 8.67
N LEU A 18 -42.16 24.66 7.67
CA LEU A 18 -41.27 24.48 6.51
C LEU A 18 -41.35 25.67 5.55
N VAL A 19 -40.21 26.13 5.00
CA VAL A 19 -40.11 26.69 3.63
C VAL A 19 -38.76 26.30 3.01
N LEU A 20 -38.81 25.81 1.77
CA LEU A 20 -37.72 25.39 0.87
C LEU A 20 -37.30 26.52 -0.09
N LEU A 21 -36.15 26.30 -0.77
CA LEU A 21 -35.52 26.98 -1.94
C LEU A 21 -34.33 27.90 -1.56
N ALA A 22 -33.18 27.95 -2.25
CA ALA A 22 -32.52 27.15 -3.30
C ALA A 22 -31.09 27.74 -3.53
N ALA A 23 -30.17 26.92 -4.08
CA ALA A 23 -28.95 27.25 -4.87
C ALA A 23 -27.71 27.89 -4.20
N CYS A 24 -26.43 27.65 -4.57
CA CYS A 24 -25.73 26.64 -5.40
C CYS A 24 -24.20 26.82 -5.25
N SER A 25 -23.44 25.79 -5.70
CA SER A 25 -22.01 25.73 -6.12
C SER A 25 -21.06 25.04 -5.12
N GLY A 26 -20.28 23.99 -5.43
CA GLY A 26 -19.79 23.31 -6.65
C GLY A 26 -18.38 22.78 -6.27
N ARG A 27 -17.84 21.61 -6.64
CA ARG A 27 -17.90 20.76 -7.84
C ARG A 27 -17.59 19.30 -7.46
N LYS A 28 -18.28 18.35 -8.09
CA LYS A 28 -17.83 16.96 -8.28
C LYS A 28 -17.48 16.80 -9.75
N LEU A 29 -16.31 16.25 -10.06
CA LEU A 29 -15.91 15.85 -11.41
C LEU A 29 -16.17 14.36 -11.55
N SER A 30 -17.16 14.03 -12.38
CA SER A 30 -17.39 12.72 -12.96
C SER A 30 -17.61 12.97 -14.45
N THR A 31 -16.66 12.54 -15.28
CA THR A 31 -16.82 12.54 -16.74
C THR A 31 -16.98 11.09 -17.18
N SER A 32 -18.23 10.72 -17.42
CA SER A 32 -18.63 9.60 -18.29
C SER A 32 -19.25 10.25 -19.51
N ALA A 33 -18.72 9.94 -20.69
CA ALA A 33 -19.30 10.34 -21.97
C ALA A 33 -19.28 9.15 -22.91
N GLN A 34 -20.40 8.45 -22.98
CA GLN A 34 -20.82 7.67 -24.14
C GLN A 34 -22.34 7.81 -24.22
N ASP A 35 -22.83 8.47 -25.27
CA ASP A 35 -23.92 7.93 -26.09
C ASP A 35 -24.06 8.72 -27.40
N GLN A 36 -23.97 8.03 -28.53
CA GLN A 36 -24.74 8.36 -29.74
C GLN A 36 -25.09 7.04 -30.44
N ALA A 37 -26.38 6.73 -30.43
CA ALA A 37 -27.02 5.68 -31.21
C ALA A 37 -27.53 6.23 -32.55
N LEU A 38 -27.46 5.44 -33.63
CA LEU A 38 -28.57 5.12 -34.55
C LEU A 38 -28.13 4.09 -35.64
N VAL A 39 -28.90 3.00 -35.69
CA VAL A 39 -28.89 1.79 -36.56
C VAL A 39 -29.67 2.04 -37.88
N PRO A 40 -29.86 1.11 -38.86
CA PRO A 40 -29.29 -0.24 -39.09
C PRO A 40 -28.88 -0.57 -40.57
N GLY A 41 -28.20 -1.71 -40.77
CA GLY A 41 -28.08 -2.38 -42.07
C GLY A 41 -27.19 -3.63 -42.06
N THR A 42 -27.79 -4.81 -41.92
CA THR A 42 -27.19 -6.12 -42.32
C THR A 42 -27.55 -6.43 -43.79
N PRO A 43 -26.96 -7.42 -44.51
CA PRO A 43 -25.91 -8.40 -44.13
C PRO A 43 -24.79 -8.64 -45.19
N LYS A 44 -23.67 -9.30 -44.82
CA LYS A 44 -23.16 -10.51 -45.53
C LYS A 44 -21.94 -11.17 -44.83
N LYS A 45 -22.00 -12.51 -44.77
CA LYS A 45 -20.92 -13.44 -44.39
C LYS A 45 -19.67 -13.27 -45.27
N ALA A 46 -18.48 -13.40 -44.68
CA ALA A 46 -17.33 -14.01 -45.33
C ALA A 46 -16.39 -14.63 -44.29
N LYS A 47 -15.96 -15.85 -44.60
CA LYS A 47 -15.03 -16.74 -43.89
C LYS A 47 -13.61 -16.45 -44.41
N VAL A 48 -12.63 -16.31 -43.52
CA VAL A 48 -11.17 -16.38 -43.81
C VAL A 48 -10.52 -16.89 -42.52
N GLU A 49 -10.31 -18.19 -42.33
CA GLU A 49 -9.16 -19.00 -42.77
C GLU A 49 -7.81 -18.51 -42.21
N SER A 50 -7.32 -19.28 -41.24
CA SER A 50 -6.08 -19.13 -40.49
C SER A 50 -4.84 -19.42 -41.35
N PRO A 51 -3.72 -18.69 -41.16
CA PRO A 51 -2.51 -18.88 -41.95
C PRO A 51 -1.71 -20.15 -41.54
N PRO A 52 -0.97 -20.77 -42.48
CA PRO A 52 -0.25 -22.03 -42.28
C PRO A 52 1.11 -21.86 -41.56
N PRO A 53 1.68 -22.95 -41.00
CA PRO A 53 2.97 -22.93 -40.32
C PRO A 53 4.15 -22.86 -41.31
N PRO A 54 5.29 -22.25 -40.93
CA PRO A 54 6.45 -22.16 -41.81
C PRO A 54 7.26 -23.48 -41.89
N PRO A 55 8.04 -23.68 -42.98
CA PRO A 55 8.71 -24.94 -43.30
C PRO A 55 10.01 -25.18 -42.52
N LYS A 56 10.38 -26.47 -42.41
CA LYS A 56 11.69 -26.94 -41.91
C LYS A 56 12.75 -26.78 -43.00
N GLU A 57 13.87 -26.12 -42.66
CA GLU A 57 15.15 -26.24 -43.37
C GLU A 57 16.24 -26.62 -42.38
N GLU A 58 16.98 -27.68 -42.72
CA GLU A 58 18.22 -28.11 -42.08
C GLU A 58 19.38 -27.21 -42.55
N THR A 59 20.22 -26.75 -41.62
CA THR A 59 21.56 -26.24 -41.96
C THR A 59 22.55 -26.58 -40.84
N VAL A 60 23.48 -27.46 -41.21
CA VAL A 60 24.85 -27.76 -40.74
C VAL A 60 25.28 -27.35 -39.32
N ALA A 61 25.76 -28.37 -38.59
CA ALA A 61 26.27 -28.34 -37.23
C ALA A 61 27.55 -27.50 -37.00
N PRO A 62 27.66 -26.79 -35.85
CA PRO A 62 28.94 -26.49 -35.21
C PRO A 62 29.35 -27.62 -34.24
N GLU A 63 30.67 -27.80 -34.13
CA GLU A 63 31.44 -28.83 -33.41
C GLU A 63 31.05 -29.00 -31.92
N PRO A 64 30.97 -30.23 -31.37
CA PRO A 64 30.49 -30.47 -30.02
C PRO A 64 31.50 -30.05 -28.94
N ALA A 65 31.04 -29.20 -28.01
CA ALA A 65 31.72 -28.95 -26.73
C ALA A 65 31.83 -30.26 -25.92
N PRO A 66 32.88 -30.44 -25.09
CA PRO A 66 33.07 -31.64 -24.29
C PRO A 66 31.85 -31.87 -23.37
N PRO A 67 31.38 -33.12 -23.22
CA PRO A 67 30.15 -33.40 -22.50
C PRO A 67 30.29 -33.01 -21.01
N PRO A 68 29.30 -32.29 -20.43
CA PRO A 68 29.20 -32.16 -18.99
C PRO A 68 29.05 -33.56 -18.38
N ALA A 69 29.80 -33.83 -17.30
CA ALA A 69 29.71 -35.09 -16.59
C ALA A 69 28.25 -35.40 -16.20
N PRO A 70 27.79 -36.66 -16.30
CA PRO A 70 26.41 -37.01 -16.01
C PRO A 70 26.09 -36.70 -14.55
N VAL A 71 25.26 -35.67 -14.34
CA VAL A 71 24.55 -35.47 -13.08
C VAL A 71 23.64 -36.68 -12.93
N ALA A 72 23.82 -37.45 -11.85
CA ALA A 72 22.94 -38.56 -11.52
C ALA A 72 21.47 -38.09 -11.60
N PRO A 73 20.55 -38.87 -12.18
CA PRO A 73 19.16 -38.46 -12.28
C PRO A 73 18.62 -38.19 -10.88
N GLY A 74 18.29 -36.92 -10.61
CA GLY A 74 17.49 -36.54 -9.47
C GLY A 74 16.12 -37.23 -9.54
N PRO A 75 15.39 -37.33 -8.42
CA PRO A 75 14.05 -37.91 -8.41
C PRO A 75 13.18 -37.16 -9.44
N GLY A 76 12.40 -37.90 -10.23
CA GLY A 76 11.54 -37.35 -11.28
C GLY A 76 10.54 -36.31 -10.75
N PRO A 77 9.82 -35.60 -11.64
CA PRO A 77 8.90 -34.55 -11.24
C PRO A 77 7.83 -35.09 -10.27
N LEU A 78 7.70 -34.41 -9.13
CA LEU A 78 6.65 -34.63 -8.13
C LEU A 78 5.26 -34.50 -8.75
N VAL A 79 4.61 -35.62 -9.03
CA VAL A 79 3.24 -35.63 -9.56
C VAL A 79 2.26 -35.52 -8.41
N LEU A 80 1.52 -34.42 -8.34
CA LEU A 80 0.43 -34.20 -7.38
C LEU A 80 -0.92 -34.30 -8.10
N SER A 81 -1.96 -34.65 -7.36
CA SER A 81 -3.34 -34.69 -7.85
C SER A 81 -4.03 -33.34 -7.68
N ASP A 82 -4.82 -32.95 -8.69
CA ASP A 82 -5.67 -31.77 -8.62
C ASP A 82 -6.80 -31.95 -7.59
N VAL A 83 -7.31 -30.81 -7.10
CA VAL A 83 -8.39 -30.76 -6.13
C VAL A 83 -9.57 -30.01 -6.72
N TYR A 84 -10.69 -30.72 -6.88
CA TYR A 84 -11.91 -30.17 -7.43
C TYR A 84 -12.91 -29.78 -6.33
N PHE A 85 -13.74 -28.80 -6.65
CA PHE A 85 -14.81 -28.29 -5.79
C PHE A 85 -16.13 -28.31 -6.55
N ASP A 86 -17.24 -28.39 -5.80
CA ASP A 86 -18.55 -28.21 -6.40
C ASP A 86 -18.75 -26.79 -6.92
N TYR A 87 -19.74 -26.65 -7.81
CA TYR A 87 -20.11 -25.36 -8.38
C TYR A 87 -20.40 -24.34 -7.28
N ASP A 88 -19.74 -23.19 -7.37
CA ASP A 88 -19.87 -22.09 -6.40
C ASP A 88 -19.50 -22.43 -4.94
N GLN A 89 -18.76 -23.52 -4.73
CA GLN A 89 -18.33 -23.97 -3.40
C GLN A 89 -16.81 -23.91 -3.23
N PHE A 90 -16.40 -23.78 -1.97
CA PHE A 90 -15.01 -23.90 -1.50
C PHE A 90 -14.88 -24.96 -0.39
N VAL A 91 -15.95 -25.73 -0.12
CA VAL A 91 -15.94 -26.82 0.86
C VAL A 91 -15.28 -28.05 0.26
N LEU A 92 -14.35 -28.67 1.00
CA LEU A 92 -13.68 -29.90 0.57
C LEU A 92 -14.63 -31.10 0.67
N ARG A 93 -14.91 -31.70 -0.49
CA ARG A 93 -15.58 -32.99 -0.64
C ARG A 93 -14.71 -34.15 -0.15
N SER A 94 -15.30 -35.33 0.00
CA SER A 94 -14.57 -36.54 0.44
C SER A 94 -13.47 -36.98 -0.55
N ASP A 95 -13.72 -36.85 -1.84
CA ASP A 95 -12.73 -37.15 -2.90
C ASP A 95 -11.58 -36.14 -2.91
N ALA A 96 -11.88 -34.84 -2.77
CA ALA A 96 -10.89 -33.78 -2.60
C ALA A 96 -9.97 -34.02 -1.39
N LYS A 97 -10.55 -34.44 -0.25
CA LYS A 97 -9.79 -34.83 0.94
C LYS A 97 -8.88 -36.02 0.67
N THR A 98 -9.39 -37.06 0.01
CA THR A 98 -8.62 -38.26 -0.36
C THR A 98 -7.43 -37.90 -1.27
N ALA A 99 -7.62 -37.00 -2.24
CA ALA A 99 -6.56 -36.50 -3.10
C ALA A 99 -5.50 -35.74 -2.30
N LEU A 100 -5.92 -34.85 -1.39
CA LEU A 100 -5.03 -34.08 -0.53
C LEU A 100 -4.23 -34.95 0.44
N GLU A 101 -4.82 -36.02 0.98
CA GLU A 101 -4.11 -37.02 1.79
C GLU A 101 -3.04 -37.76 0.97
N GLY A 102 -3.34 -38.08 -0.30
CA GLY A 102 -2.37 -38.61 -1.25
C GLY A 102 -1.20 -37.64 -1.49
N ASN A 103 -1.52 -36.38 -1.78
CA ASN A 103 -0.54 -35.32 -2.00
C ASN A 103 0.33 -35.10 -0.75
N ALA A 104 -0.27 -35.04 0.44
CA ALA A 104 0.47 -34.88 1.69
C ALA A 104 1.45 -36.03 1.94
N ARG A 105 1.07 -37.28 1.63
CA ARG A 105 1.99 -38.43 1.72
C ARG A 105 3.19 -38.29 0.79
N ARG A 106 2.95 -37.91 -0.48
CA ARG A 106 4.02 -37.71 -1.47
C ARG A 106 4.94 -36.55 -1.10
N LEU A 107 4.36 -35.42 -0.70
CA LEU A 107 5.11 -34.28 -0.21
C LEU A 107 6.02 -34.70 0.95
N LYS A 108 5.50 -35.40 1.96
CA LYS A 108 6.33 -35.87 3.08
C LYS A 108 7.46 -36.81 2.63
N ALA A 109 7.17 -37.77 1.76
CA ALA A 109 8.15 -38.76 1.31
C ALA A 109 9.31 -38.14 0.53
N GLU A 110 9.04 -37.14 -0.30
CA GLU A 110 10.04 -36.55 -1.21
C GLU A 110 10.55 -35.19 -0.72
N ASN A 111 10.14 -34.76 0.48
CA ASN A 111 10.45 -33.47 1.08
C ASN A 111 10.18 -32.24 0.16
N GLY A 112 9.24 -32.36 -0.79
CA GLY A 112 8.93 -31.31 -1.77
C GLY A 112 8.18 -30.08 -1.24
N ALA A 113 8.31 -28.94 -1.91
CA ALA A 113 7.46 -27.77 -1.70
C ALA A 113 6.41 -27.67 -2.80
N VAL A 114 5.28 -27.03 -2.52
CA VAL A 114 4.17 -26.87 -3.47
C VAL A 114 3.65 -25.43 -3.49
N LEU A 115 3.36 -24.96 -4.70
CA LEU A 115 2.61 -23.74 -4.97
C LEU A 115 1.14 -24.11 -5.14
N ILE A 116 0.26 -23.41 -4.43
CA ILE A 116 -1.19 -23.66 -4.45
C ILE A 116 -1.86 -22.50 -5.17
N GLU A 117 -2.42 -22.77 -6.34
CA GLU A 117 -3.16 -21.82 -7.16
C GLU A 117 -4.62 -22.26 -7.29
N GLY A 118 -5.52 -21.27 -7.29
CA GLY A 118 -6.95 -21.50 -7.41
C GLY A 118 -7.46 -21.02 -8.75
N HIS A 119 -7.95 -21.94 -9.57
CA HIS A 119 -8.55 -21.63 -10.87
C HIS A 119 -10.08 -21.80 -10.82
N CYS A 120 -10.76 -20.93 -11.54
CA CYS A 120 -12.19 -21.04 -11.83
C CYS A 120 -12.40 -21.02 -13.35
N ASP A 121 -13.56 -21.46 -13.80
CA ASP A 121 -13.92 -21.43 -15.22
C ASP A 121 -14.26 -20.01 -15.68
N GLU A 122 -14.59 -19.83 -16.96
CA GLU A 122 -14.94 -18.52 -17.54
C GLU A 122 -16.34 -18.02 -17.14
N ARG A 123 -17.08 -18.79 -16.32
CA ARG A 123 -18.44 -18.45 -15.94
C ARG A 123 -18.41 -17.44 -14.80
N GLY A 124 -19.16 -16.34 -14.94
CA GLY A 124 -19.18 -15.27 -13.95
C GLY A 124 -18.19 -14.15 -14.27
N THR A 125 -18.03 -13.19 -13.33
CA THR A 125 -17.10 -12.10 -13.54
C THR A 125 -15.68 -12.55 -13.19
N VAL A 126 -14.68 -12.02 -13.91
CA VAL A 126 -13.25 -12.29 -13.61
C VAL A 126 -12.95 -12.04 -12.12
N ALA A 127 -13.50 -10.96 -11.56
CA ALA A 127 -13.36 -10.63 -10.15
C ALA A 127 -13.97 -11.71 -9.23
N TYR A 128 -15.13 -12.25 -9.57
CA TYR A 128 -15.75 -13.34 -8.80
C TYR A 128 -14.88 -14.59 -8.77
N ASN A 129 -14.37 -14.96 -9.94
CA ASN A 129 -13.56 -16.15 -10.16
C ASN A 129 -12.21 -16.08 -9.46
N LEU A 130 -11.65 -14.87 -9.35
CA LEU A 130 -10.44 -14.62 -8.56
C LEU A 130 -10.70 -14.83 -7.05
N VAL A 131 -11.79 -14.26 -6.50
CA VAL A 131 -12.16 -14.47 -5.07
C VAL A 131 -12.36 -15.96 -4.79
N LEU A 132 -13.11 -16.64 -5.66
CA LEU A 132 -13.45 -18.04 -5.48
C LEU A 132 -12.21 -18.94 -5.59
N GLY A 133 -11.31 -18.64 -6.53
CA GLY A 133 -10.01 -19.30 -6.66
C GLY A 133 -9.17 -19.16 -5.39
N GLU A 134 -9.02 -17.93 -4.87
CA GLU A 134 -8.25 -17.67 -3.64
C GLU A 134 -8.83 -18.43 -2.44
N ARG A 135 -10.16 -18.48 -2.30
CA ARG A 135 -10.82 -19.24 -1.22
C ARG A 135 -10.53 -20.74 -1.32
N ARG A 136 -10.58 -21.31 -2.52
CA ARG A 136 -10.29 -22.73 -2.76
C ARG A 136 -8.84 -23.07 -2.44
N ALA A 137 -7.91 -22.25 -2.88
CA ALA A 137 -6.48 -22.41 -2.61
C ALA A 137 -6.18 -22.32 -1.09
N ARG A 138 -6.81 -21.40 -0.35
CA ARG A 138 -6.71 -21.36 1.12
C ARG A 138 -7.23 -22.61 1.81
N MET A 139 -8.35 -23.16 1.34
CA MET A 139 -8.94 -24.38 1.92
C MET A 139 -8.02 -25.59 1.72
N VAL A 140 -7.39 -25.70 0.55
CA VAL A 140 -6.34 -26.68 0.26
C VAL A 140 -5.15 -26.48 1.20
N GLU A 141 -4.63 -25.25 1.31
CA GLU A 141 -3.48 -24.96 2.17
C GLU A 141 -3.73 -25.34 3.62
N ARG A 142 -4.89 -24.98 4.17
CA ARG A 142 -5.26 -25.31 5.55
C ARG A 142 -5.32 -26.81 5.77
N TYR A 143 -5.96 -27.54 4.87
CA TYR A 143 -6.10 -28.99 5.02
C TYR A 143 -4.74 -29.72 4.91
N LEU A 144 -3.84 -29.25 4.05
CA LEU A 144 -2.45 -29.78 4.00
C LEU A 144 -1.67 -29.51 5.29
N LYS A 145 -1.88 -28.35 5.95
CA LYS A 145 -1.30 -28.08 7.27
C LYS A 145 -1.87 -29.00 8.35
N ASP A 146 -3.18 -29.25 8.34
CA ASP A 146 -3.85 -30.17 9.27
C ASP A 146 -3.31 -31.61 9.10
N LEU A 147 -2.94 -31.98 7.88
CA LEU A 147 -2.24 -33.23 7.57
C LEU A 147 -0.74 -33.21 7.95
N GLY A 148 -0.22 -32.12 8.52
CA GLY A 148 1.13 -32.01 9.05
C GLY A 148 2.19 -31.60 8.03
N ILE A 149 1.82 -30.95 6.92
CA ILE A 149 2.79 -30.30 6.03
C ILE A 149 3.21 -28.95 6.61
N ALA A 150 4.52 -28.75 6.76
CA ALA A 150 5.06 -27.51 7.30
C ALA A 150 4.68 -26.30 6.44
N SER A 151 4.34 -25.20 7.11
CA SER A 151 3.98 -23.93 6.49
C SER A 151 5.04 -23.41 5.50
N SER A 152 6.33 -23.63 5.74
CA SER A 152 7.42 -23.22 4.85
C SER A 152 7.44 -23.93 3.49
N ARG A 153 6.66 -25.02 3.34
CA ARG A 153 6.60 -25.85 2.13
C ARG A 153 5.34 -25.60 1.29
N LEU A 154 4.48 -24.68 1.73
CA LEU A 154 3.22 -24.32 1.08
C LEU A 154 3.25 -22.83 0.71
N ALA A 155 3.35 -22.53 -0.58
CA ALA A 155 3.24 -21.18 -1.13
C ALA A 155 1.83 -20.96 -1.73
N GLY A 156 1.30 -19.73 -1.69
CA GLY A 156 0.16 -19.34 -2.54
C GLY A 156 -1.02 -18.61 -1.92
N CYS A 157 -1.31 -18.68 -0.59
CA CYS A 157 -2.62 -18.17 -0.13
C CYS A 157 -2.79 -17.68 1.33
N ALA A 158 -1.89 -17.97 2.27
CA ALA A 158 -1.92 -17.40 3.61
C ALA A 158 -0.66 -16.58 3.87
N GLY A 159 -0.84 -15.28 4.13
CA GLY A 159 0.22 -14.40 4.66
C GLY A 159 0.70 -14.96 6.00
N LYS A 160 1.81 -15.69 5.97
CA LYS A 160 2.48 -16.25 7.16
C LYS A 160 3.49 -15.24 7.68
N GLY A 161 3.00 -14.12 8.22
CA GLY A 161 3.87 -13.06 8.72
C GLY A 161 4.82 -12.52 7.64
N GLU A 162 4.38 -12.59 6.39
CA GLU A 162 5.08 -12.02 5.25
C GLU A 162 5.32 -10.54 5.51
N VAL A 163 6.52 -10.07 5.18
CA VAL A 163 6.90 -8.67 5.31
C VAL A 163 6.94 -8.07 3.92
N VAL A 164 6.10 -7.08 3.68
CA VAL A 164 6.07 -6.31 2.43
C VAL A 164 6.72 -4.96 2.69
N THR A 165 7.72 -4.63 1.90
CA THR A 165 8.43 -3.35 1.98
C THR A 165 7.73 -2.30 1.12
N LEU A 166 7.33 -1.20 1.72
CA LEU A 166 6.77 -0.05 1.03
C LEU A 166 7.86 0.98 0.75
N ASP A 167 7.86 1.54 -0.45
CA ASP A 167 8.75 2.62 -0.84
C ASP A 167 8.04 3.97 -0.68
N ILE A 168 8.41 4.71 0.37
CA ILE A 168 7.84 6.03 0.59
C ILE A 168 8.59 7.05 -0.25
N ARG A 169 7.81 7.75 -1.08
CA ARG A 169 8.30 8.88 -1.85
C ARG A 169 7.27 9.99 -1.77
N THR A 170 7.75 11.21 -1.63
CA THR A 170 6.91 12.39 -1.86
C THR A 170 6.95 12.71 -3.34
N THR A 171 5.77 12.78 -3.96
CA THR A 171 5.60 13.32 -5.30
C THR A 171 4.77 14.60 -5.14
N PRO A 172 5.30 15.78 -5.52
CA PRO A 172 4.52 17.01 -5.46
C PRO A 172 3.29 16.88 -6.36
N PRO A 173 2.15 17.49 -5.99
CA PRO A 173 0.98 17.50 -6.88
C PRO A 173 1.35 18.12 -8.23
N ALA A 174 1.00 17.45 -9.33
CA ALA A 174 1.40 17.79 -10.71
C ALA A 174 1.02 19.23 -11.15
N THR A 175 0.11 19.88 -10.44
CA THR A 175 -0.34 21.25 -10.68
C THR A 175 0.58 22.34 -10.12
N GLU A 176 1.56 21.99 -9.28
CA GLU A 176 2.50 22.94 -8.70
C GLU A 176 3.90 22.75 -9.27
N ALA A 177 4.08 23.20 -10.51
CA ALA A 177 5.40 23.37 -11.10
C ALA A 177 6.24 24.35 -10.25
N MET A 178 7.38 23.86 -9.73
CA MET A 178 8.56 24.61 -9.28
C MET A 178 8.29 26.07 -8.84
N ALA A 179 7.58 26.28 -7.74
CA ALA A 179 7.59 27.59 -7.09
C ALA A 179 8.98 27.82 -6.49
N LYS A 180 9.81 28.66 -7.13
CA LYS A 180 11.07 29.16 -6.55
C LYS A 180 10.72 29.97 -5.29
N THR A 181 10.79 29.37 -4.10
CA THR A 181 10.38 30.11 -2.88
C THR A 181 11.24 29.83 -1.66
N SER A 182 12.48 29.39 -1.83
CA SER A 182 13.48 29.53 -0.77
C SER A 182 14.65 30.33 -1.31
N ASP A 183 15.01 31.38 -0.58
CA ASP A 183 16.04 32.37 -0.89
C ASP A 183 17.48 31.82 -0.81
N GLY A 184 17.67 30.54 -1.19
CA GLY A 184 18.95 29.84 -1.04
C GLY A 184 19.23 29.31 0.38
N VAL A 185 18.24 29.30 1.26
CA VAL A 185 18.35 28.74 2.63
C VAL A 185 18.80 27.29 2.59
N ARG A 186 19.90 27.01 3.28
CA ARG A 186 20.44 25.66 3.48
C ARG A 186 19.83 25.01 4.70
N VAL A 187 19.20 23.86 4.48
CA VAL A 187 18.51 23.11 5.52
C VAL A 187 19.19 21.77 5.71
N ALA A 188 19.67 21.52 6.92
CA ALA A 188 20.14 20.18 7.30
C ALA A 188 19.02 19.46 8.04
N VAL A 189 18.67 18.25 7.60
CA VAL A 189 17.67 17.39 8.25
C VAL A 189 18.39 16.30 9.02
N ALA A 190 18.35 16.37 10.35
CA ALA A 190 18.94 15.35 11.20
C ALA A 190 18.05 14.10 11.31
N ALA A 191 18.62 13.02 11.83
CA ALA A 191 17.87 11.83 12.20
C ALA A 191 16.75 12.18 13.19
N PHE A 192 15.60 11.52 13.06
CA PHE A 192 14.48 11.69 13.97
C PHE A 192 14.57 10.67 15.10
N ASP A 193 14.13 11.03 16.30
CA ASP A 193 13.93 10.06 17.37
C ASP A 193 12.65 9.25 17.05
N ASP A 194 12.74 7.91 16.99
CA ASP A 194 11.55 7.05 16.88
C ASP A 194 10.89 6.90 18.27
N ALA A 195 9.81 7.65 18.49
CA ALA A 195 9.02 7.60 19.71
C ALA A 195 7.65 6.93 19.48
N ARG A 196 7.52 6.16 18.39
CA ARG A 196 6.28 5.45 18.06
C ARG A 196 6.02 4.31 19.05
N PRO A 197 4.73 3.96 19.28
CA PRO A 197 4.39 2.78 20.08
C PRO A 197 4.90 1.48 19.46
N GLU A 198 4.89 1.38 18.13
CA GLU A 198 5.45 0.26 17.37
C GLU A 198 6.63 0.76 16.52
N THR A 199 7.85 0.49 17.00
CA THR A 199 9.08 0.96 16.35
C THR A 199 9.63 -0.05 15.35
N LYS A 200 9.23 -1.32 15.42
CA LYS A 200 9.82 -2.38 14.60
C LYS A 200 9.22 -2.43 13.20
N ARG A 201 7.97 -1.99 13.07
CA ARG A 201 7.17 -2.11 11.85
C ARG A 201 6.47 -0.82 11.51
N LEU A 202 6.02 -0.71 10.27
CA LEU A 202 5.13 0.37 9.84
C LEU A 202 3.67 -0.01 10.10
N GLY A 203 3.28 -1.26 9.95
CA GLY A 203 1.94 -1.69 10.32
C GLY A 203 1.58 -3.06 9.75
N THR A 204 0.27 -3.32 9.65
CA THR A 204 -0.21 -4.67 9.38
C THR A 204 -1.41 -4.71 8.45
N ARG A 205 -1.50 -5.76 7.63
CA ARG A 205 -2.73 -6.19 6.97
C ARG A 205 -3.31 -7.41 7.68
N THR A 206 -4.49 -7.26 8.25
CA THR A 206 -5.29 -8.38 8.72
C THR A 206 -6.11 -8.95 7.56
N HIS A 207 -5.86 -10.21 7.22
CA HIS A 207 -6.56 -10.89 6.14
C HIS A 207 -7.94 -11.37 6.59
N LEU A 208 -8.91 -11.42 5.65
CA LEU A 208 -10.31 -11.77 5.94
C LEU A 208 -10.49 -13.13 6.63
N TRP A 209 -9.62 -14.10 6.27
CA TRP A 209 -9.71 -15.48 6.71
C TRP A 209 -8.61 -15.86 7.73
N GLY A 210 -8.01 -14.84 8.37
CA GLY A 210 -6.92 -15.00 9.33
C GLY A 210 -5.52 -14.87 8.71
N GLY A 211 -4.54 -14.63 9.57
CA GLY A 211 -3.17 -14.30 9.19
C GLY A 211 -2.92 -12.79 9.09
N GLU A 212 -1.64 -12.44 9.17
CA GLU A 212 -1.15 -11.06 9.08
C GLU A 212 -0.03 -10.97 8.05
N THR A 213 -0.08 -9.92 7.23
CA THR A 213 1.07 -9.43 6.48
C THR A 213 1.55 -8.16 7.18
N TYR A 214 2.85 -8.03 7.36
CA TYR A 214 3.47 -6.88 7.98
C TYR A 214 3.98 -5.93 6.91
N PHE A 215 3.90 -4.64 7.19
CA PHE A 215 4.47 -3.59 6.35
C PHE A 215 5.70 -3.03 7.02
N ASP A 216 6.79 -2.98 6.27
CA ASP A 216 8.04 -2.31 6.61
C ASP A 216 8.38 -1.30 5.51
N LEU A 217 9.45 -0.53 5.72
CA LEU A 217 9.92 0.44 4.73
C LEU A 217 11.18 -0.02 4.04
N THR A 218 11.24 0.28 2.75
CA THR A 218 12.50 0.29 2.02
C THR A 218 13.44 1.32 2.64
N GLY A 219 14.66 0.91 2.97
CA GLY A 219 15.66 1.80 3.59
C GLY A 219 15.72 1.75 5.13
N GLY A 220 14.90 0.91 5.78
CA GLY A 220 15.03 0.61 7.21
C GLY A 220 13.87 1.12 8.05
N LYS A 221 14.16 1.67 9.23
CA LYS A 221 13.09 2.12 10.15
C LYS A 221 12.48 3.43 9.66
N PRO A 222 11.20 3.69 9.94
CA PRO A 222 10.56 4.97 9.64
C PRO A 222 11.34 6.21 10.08
N ALA A 223 11.96 6.20 11.26
CA ALA A 223 12.76 7.32 11.73
C ALA A 223 14.06 7.58 10.94
N ASP A 224 14.58 6.58 10.24
CA ASP A 224 15.75 6.71 9.37
C ASP A 224 15.34 7.20 7.96
N VAL A 225 14.17 6.76 7.49
CA VAL A 225 13.64 7.07 6.16
C VAL A 225 12.99 8.45 6.09
N VAL A 226 12.27 8.88 7.13
CA VAL A 226 11.56 10.18 7.16
C VAL A 226 12.48 11.38 6.90
N PRO A 227 13.68 11.49 7.50
CA PRO A 227 14.63 12.56 7.17
C PRO A 227 15.00 12.63 5.69
N LEU A 228 15.18 11.48 5.04
CA LEU A 228 15.48 11.38 3.61
C LEU A 228 14.32 11.94 2.77
N VAL A 229 13.10 11.52 3.11
CA VAL A 229 11.86 11.96 2.44
C VAL A 229 11.65 13.46 2.61
N ILE A 230 11.88 14.01 3.80
CA ILE A 230 11.78 15.46 4.07
C ILE A 230 12.82 16.22 3.23
N ALA A 231 14.08 15.80 3.25
CA ALA A 231 15.13 16.48 2.50
C ALA A 231 14.83 16.45 0.99
N GLU A 232 14.38 15.32 0.46
CA GLU A 232 14.02 15.18 -0.94
C GLU A 232 12.81 16.06 -1.31
N TYR A 233 11.78 16.11 -0.47
CA TYR A 233 10.63 16.98 -0.68
C TYR A 233 11.02 18.47 -0.71
N LEU A 234 11.86 18.89 0.24
CA LEU A 234 12.37 20.26 0.30
C LEU A 234 13.17 20.60 -0.97
N LYS A 235 14.04 19.70 -1.44
CA LYS A 235 14.77 19.86 -2.72
C LYS A 235 13.81 20.02 -3.90
N GLN A 236 12.78 19.19 -3.99
CA GLN A 236 11.75 19.27 -5.04
C GLN A 236 11.02 20.62 -5.02
N LYS A 237 10.80 21.18 -3.83
CA LYS A 237 10.22 22.53 -3.62
C LYS A 237 11.25 23.66 -3.74
N GLY A 238 12.47 23.37 -4.20
CA GLY A 238 13.50 24.36 -4.53
C GLY A 238 14.44 24.77 -3.38
N TRP A 239 14.35 24.10 -2.22
CA TRP A 239 15.22 24.34 -1.07
C TRP A 239 16.55 23.61 -1.18
N ARG A 240 17.60 24.17 -0.59
CA ARG A 240 18.90 23.50 -0.48
C ARG A 240 18.89 22.61 0.76
N ALA A 241 18.22 21.47 0.67
CA ALA A 241 18.11 20.54 1.79
C ALA A 241 19.07 19.34 1.65
N GLU A 242 19.64 18.90 2.76
CA GLU A 242 20.45 17.68 2.84
C GLU A 242 20.24 16.97 4.17
N VAL A 243 20.54 15.67 4.20
CA VAL A 243 20.43 14.87 5.43
C VAL A 243 21.73 15.01 6.19
N ALA A 244 21.66 15.38 7.46
CA ALA A 244 22.84 15.53 8.30
C ALA A 244 23.40 14.15 8.65
N ASN A 245 24.66 13.88 8.27
CA ASN A 245 25.35 12.67 8.70
C ASN A 245 25.55 12.67 10.23
N ALA A 246 25.37 11.51 10.87
CA ALA A 246 25.45 11.30 12.31
C ALA A 246 26.85 11.52 12.94
N GLY A 247 27.77 12.19 12.24
CA GLY A 247 29.15 12.40 12.65
C GLY A 247 29.71 13.77 12.27
N GLY A 248 28.86 14.81 12.21
CA GLY A 248 29.29 16.18 11.95
C GLY A 248 29.70 16.42 10.50
N ALA A 249 29.16 17.50 9.92
CA ALA A 249 29.58 18.18 8.71
C ALA A 249 30.43 17.38 7.71
N SER A 250 29.84 16.98 6.59
CA SER A 250 30.67 16.79 5.39
C SER A 250 29.87 17.05 4.11
N GLY A 251 29.91 18.31 3.69
CA GLY A 251 29.40 18.81 2.42
C GLY A 251 28.81 20.23 2.52
N ALA A 252 29.61 21.27 2.29
CA ALA A 252 29.17 22.67 2.04
C ALA A 252 28.60 23.53 3.21
N GLY A 253 29.40 23.72 4.26
CA GLY A 253 29.24 24.82 5.23
C GLY A 253 28.11 24.63 6.27
N SER A 254 28.07 25.50 7.28
CA SER A 254 27.05 25.42 8.34
C SER A 254 25.65 25.62 7.76
N PRO A 255 24.65 24.79 8.10
CA PRO A 255 23.28 25.00 7.65
C PRO A 255 22.72 26.29 8.26
N ASP A 256 21.82 26.93 7.53
CA ASP A 256 21.10 28.11 8.02
C ASP A 256 19.98 27.65 8.97
N VAL A 257 19.39 26.48 8.69
CA VAL A 257 18.36 25.84 9.51
C VAL A 257 18.72 24.37 9.76
N LEU A 258 18.72 23.96 11.03
CA LEU A 258 18.80 22.55 11.44
C LEU A 258 17.40 22.05 11.79
N LEU A 259 16.86 21.15 10.98
CA LEU A 259 15.62 20.42 11.23
C LEU A 259 15.92 19.16 12.02
N THR A 260 15.23 19.02 13.15
CA THR A 260 15.25 17.83 14.03
C THR A 260 13.81 17.44 14.32
N GLY A 261 13.58 16.23 14.81
CA GLY A 261 12.22 15.86 15.18
C GLY A 261 12.09 14.54 15.90
N LYS A 262 10.85 14.28 16.32
CA LYS A 262 10.41 13.02 16.92
C LYS A 262 9.25 12.47 16.11
N LEU A 263 9.35 11.20 15.74
CA LEU A 263 8.26 10.47 15.12
C LEU A 263 7.39 9.89 16.24
N LEU A 264 6.21 10.46 16.45
CA LEU A 264 5.29 10.09 17.54
C LEU A 264 4.30 9.01 17.09
N ASP A 265 3.90 9.05 15.83
CA ASP A 265 3.10 8.00 15.18
C ASP A 265 3.46 7.95 13.69
N MET A 266 3.46 6.75 13.14
CA MET A 266 3.54 6.52 11.70
C MET A 266 3.12 5.08 11.49
N SER A 267 1.91 4.90 10.97
CA SER A 267 1.38 3.58 10.76
C SER A 267 0.56 3.47 9.48
N VAL A 268 0.57 2.28 8.88
CA VAL A 268 -0.36 1.91 7.81
C VAL A 268 -0.95 0.55 8.13
N ASN A 269 -2.26 0.50 8.26
CA ASN A 269 -2.98 -0.72 8.57
C ASN A 269 -4.04 -1.01 7.51
N ALA A 270 -4.21 -2.27 7.18
CA ALA A 270 -5.22 -2.73 6.24
C ALA A 270 -6.06 -3.83 6.89
N LYS A 271 -7.38 -3.71 6.79
CA LYS A 271 -8.31 -4.73 7.30
C LYS A 271 -9.15 -5.25 6.14
N SER A 272 -8.82 -6.45 5.70
CA SER A 272 -9.59 -7.14 4.67
C SER A 272 -10.93 -7.61 5.23
N ARG A 273 -11.99 -7.27 4.51
CA ARG A 273 -13.40 -7.59 4.75
C ARG A 273 -13.93 -8.36 3.56
N VAL A 274 -15.15 -8.88 3.67
CA VAL A 274 -15.83 -9.46 2.51
C VAL A 274 -16.03 -8.33 1.48
N PHE A 275 -15.50 -8.52 0.27
CA PHE A 275 -15.58 -7.58 -0.87
C PHE A 275 -14.86 -6.24 -0.74
N SER A 276 -14.03 -6.04 0.27
CA SER A 276 -13.23 -4.81 0.38
C SER A 276 -12.07 -4.95 1.35
N THR A 277 -11.04 -4.13 1.21
CA THR A 277 -10.02 -3.92 2.22
C THR A 277 -10.01 -2.45 2.61
N LYS A 278 -10.23 -2.16 3.90
CA LYS A 278 -10.10 -0.80 4.42
C LYS A 278 -8.66 -0.56 4.81
N ILE A 279 -8.03 0.43 4.21
CA ILE A 279 -6.68 0.88 4.51
C ILE A 279 -6.80 2.17 5.31
N THR A 280 -6.00 2.28 6.37
CA THR A 280 -5.92 3.45 7.25
C THR A 280 -4.46 3.75 7.49
N ALA A 281 -4.07 5.01 7.33
CA ALA A 281 -2.72 5.44 7.59
C ALA A 281 -2.74 6.68 8.48
N THR A 282 -1.78 6.75 9.40
CA THR A 282 -1.61 7.85 10.34
C THR A 282 -0.16 8.27 10.37
N THR A 283 0.07 9.56 10.54
CA THR A 283 1.38 10.15 10.78
C THR A 283 1.26 11.23 11.84
N LYS A 284 2.22 11.25 12.77
CA LYS A 284 2.35 12.29 13.78
C LYS A 284 3.81 12.52 14.05
N MET A 285 4.29 13.72 13.76
CA MET A 285 5.68 14.09 13.99
C MET A 285 5.78 15.47 14.62
N ALA A 286 6.63 15.57 15.64
CA ALA A 286 7.05 16.84 16.21
C ALA A 286 8.34 17.27 15.51
N ILE A 287 8.32 18.42 14.85
CA ILE A 287 9.47 18.99 14.14
C ILE A 287 9.94 20.21 14.90
N GLN A 288 11.25 20.35 14.99
CA GLN A 288 11.94 21.50 15.54
C GLN A 288 12.95 22.02 14.51
N ALA A 289 12.78 23.27 14.09
CA ALA A 289 13.72 23.99 13.26
C ALA A 289 14.53 24.94 14.16
N LYS A 290 15.84 24.72 14.26
CA LYS A 290 16.76 25.65 14.91
C LYS A 290 17.44 26.51 13.85
N ASN A 291 17.32 27.82 13.97
CA ASN A 291 17.98 28.77 13.08
C ASN A 291 19.39 29.08 13.60
N THR A 292 20.39 29.01 12.73
CA THR A 292 21.79 29.25 13.11
C THR A 292 22.11 30.74 13.26
N ALA A 293 21.35 31.61 12.58
CA ALA A 293 21.62 33.06 12.59
C ALA A 293 21.25 33.76 13.90
N ASP A 294 20.18 33.33 14.57
CA ASP A 294 19.66 33.97 15.80
C ASP A 294 19.37 32.99 16.95
N ASP A 295 19.82 31.73 16.82
CA ASP A 295 19.53 30.61 17.75
C ASP A 295 18.03 30.38 18.03
N SER A 296 17.13 31.02 17.27
CA SER A 296 15.70 30.86 17.46
C SER A 296 15.25 29.46 17.07
N VAL A 297 14.17 29.01 17.72
CA VAL A 297 13.64 27.66 17.55
C VAL A 297 12.16 27.73 17.21
N VAL A 298 11.81 27.20 16.05
CA VAL A 298 10.42 26.96 15.64
C VAL A 298 10.05 25.52 15.94
N ARG A 299 8.89 25.30 16.58
CA ARG A 299 8.38 23.96 16.88
C ARG A 299 7.00 23.78 16.27
N MET A 300 6.78 22.62 15.66
CA MET A 300 5.56 22.30 14.94
C MET A 300 5.19 20.84 15.18
N THR A 301 3.90 20.54 15.23
CA THR A 301 3.42 19.16 15.17
C THR A 301 2.64 18.98 13.89
N LEU A 302 3.13 18.08 13.04
CA LEU A 302 2.43 17.69 11.82
C LEU A 302 1.67 16.41 12.10
N ASN A 303 0.37 16.44 11.83
CA ASN A 303 -0.51 15.29 11.93
C ASN A 303 -1.09 15.04 10.55
N GLY A 304 -1.14 13.77 10.16
CA GLY A 304 -1.78 13.31 8.95
C GLY A 304 -2.57 12.04 9.24
N GLU A 305 -3.76 11.94 8.67
CA GLU A 305 -4.58 10.75 8.74
C GLU A 305 -5.33 10.59 7.43
N GLY A 306 -5.46 9.36 6.96
CA GLY A 306 -6.22 9.05 5.77
C GLY A 306 -6.74 7.64 5.80
N SER A 307 -7.81 7.40 5.06
CA SER A 307 -8.35 6.08 4.87
C SER A 307 -8.94 5.93 3.47
N GLN A 308 -8.74 4.77 2.88
CA GLN A 308 -9.36 4.40 1.62
C GLN A 308 -9.88 2.96 1.70
N SER A 309 -10.87 2.65 0.87
CA SER A 309 -11.40 1.30 0.76
C SER A 309 -11.23 0.85 -0.68
N VAL A 310 -10.49 -0.23 -0.86
CA VAL A 310 -10.23 -0.82 -2.18
C VAL A 310 -10.93 -2.16 -2.27
N PHE A 311 -11.33 -2.54 -3.49
CA PHE A 311 -11.96 -3.85 -3.71
C PHE A 311 -10.90 -4.96 -3.66
N TRP A 312 -9.81 -4.77 -4.40
CA TRP A 312 -8.58 -5.56 -4.32
C TRP A 312 -7.50 -4.76 -3.64
N PHE A 313 -6.79 -5.39 -2.70
CA PHE A 313 -5.67 -4.74 -2.03
C PHE A 313 -4.39 -5.06 -2.77
N GLU A 314 -3.68 -4.03 -3.18
CA GLU A 314 -2.29 -4.08 -3.62
C GLU A 314 -1.41 -3.32 -2.59
N PRO A 315 -0.17 -3.76 -2.30
CA PRO A 315 0.75 -3.02 -1.44
C PRO A 315 0.91 -1.54 -1.83
N GLU A 316 0.84 -1.26 -3.12
CA GLU A 316 0.91 0.07 -3.73
C GLU A 316 -0.22 1.00 -3.24
N ASP A 317 -1.38 0.45 -2.87
CA ASP A 317 -2.47 1.21 -2.28
C ASP A 317 -2.09 1.78 -0.91
N ALA A 318 -1.47 0.95 -0.06
CA ALA A 318 -1.00 1.33 1.27
C ALA A 318 0.14 2.35 1.16
N GLN A 319 1.08 2.11 0.26
CA GLN A 319 2.17 3.03 -0.05
C GLN A 319 1.64 4.39 -0.54
N SER A 320 0.72 4.39 -1.49
CA SER A 320 0.16 5.62 -2.08
C SER A 320 -0.57 6.45 -1.03
N LEU A 321 -1.38 5.83 -0.18
CA LEU A 321 -2.08 6.52 0.90
C LEU A 321 -1.09 7.20 1.85
N LEU A 322 -0.03 6.50 2.25
CA LEU A 322 0.99 7.06 3.14
C LEU A 322 1.75 8.22 2.48
N ASN A 323 2.10 8.09 1.20
CA ASN A 323 2.78 9.13 0.43
C ASN A 323 1.93 10.40 0.35
N VAL A 324 0.62 10.28 0.12
CA VAL A 324 -0.31 11.41 0.11
C VAL A 324 -0.31 12.11 1.48
N ILE A 325 -0.50 11.36 2.56
CA ILE A 325 -0.57 11.92 3.92
C ILE A 325 0.73 12.63 4.32
N LEU A 326 1.88 12.05 3.97
CA LEU A 326 3.18 12.68 4.21
C LEU A 326 3.35 13.94 3.38
N THR A 327 3.02 13.89 2.09
CA THR A 327 3.10 15.05 1.20
C THR A 327 2.25 16.21 1.72
N ASP A 328 1.00 15.95 2.10
CA ASP A 328 0.10 16.96 2.68
C ASP A 328 0.65 17.55 4.00
N SER A 329 1.25 16.71 4.83
CA SER A 329 1.86 17.14 6.09
C SER A 329 3.06 18.07 5.85
N LEU A 330 3.91 17.76 4.86
CA LEU A 330 5.06 18.59 4.50
C LEU A 330 4.65 19.85 3.74
N GLU A 331 3.59 19.79 2.93
CA GLU A 331 3.01 20.99 2.35
C GLU A 331 2.48 21.93 3.44
N LYS A 332 1.84 21.39 4.47
CA LYS A 332 1.43 22.16 5.65
C LYS A 332 2.62 22.80 6.35
N LEU A 333 3.75 22.11 6.47
CA LEU A 333 4.99 22.68 7.01
C LEU A 333 5.42 23.92 6.22
N LEU A 334 5.48 23.82 4.89
CA LEU A 334 5.94 24.91 4.01
C LEU A 334 4.95 26.07 3.94
N THR A 335 3.65 25.78 3.95
CA THR A 335 2.62 26.82 3.86
C THR A 335 2.49 27.60 5.17
N THR A 336 2.75 26.99 6.31
CA THR A 336 2.71 27.64 7.65
C THR A 336 4.04 28.26 8.07
N THR A 337 5.10 28.08 7.29
CA THR A 337 6.42 28.68 7.55
C THR A 337 6.73 29.75 6.51
N LYS A 338 7.52 30.74 6.92
CA LYS A 338 8.12 31.76 6.06
C LYS A 338 9.60 31.87 6.36
N VAL A 339 10.37 32.28 5.37
CA VAL A 339 11.79 32.60 5.52
C VAL A 339 11.95 34.11 5.51
N GLU A 340 12.62 34.66 6.51
CA GLU A 340 13.01 36.05 6.59
C GLU A 340 14.50 36.12 6.97
N ASN A 341 15.35 36.70 6.11
CA ASN A 341 16.80 36.82 6.36
C ASN A 341 17.49 35.47 6.71
N ASN A 342 17.18 34.41 5.96
CA ASN A 342 17.64 33.04 6.22
C ASN A 342 17.19 32.42 7.55
N VAL A 343 16.23 33.05 8.25
CA VAL A 343 15.61 32.54 9.47
C VAL A 343 14.22 32.01 9.13
N LEU A 344 13.95 30.77 9.51
CA LEU A 344 12.63 30.16 9.39
C LEU A 344 11.75 30.62 10.55
N ARG A 345 10.58 31.18 10.24
CA ARG A 345 9.57 31.65 11.18
C ARG A 345 8.21 31.04 10.83
N LEU A 346 7.32 30.97 11.82
CA LEU A 346 5.92 30.67 11.55
C LEU A 346 5.25 31.89 10.90
N LYS A 347 4.33 31.63 9.98
CA LYS A 347 3.41 32.65 9.47
C LYS A 347 2.36 33.00 10.50
#